data_AF-A0A158ANQ3-F1
#
_entry.id   AF-A0A158ANQ3-F1
#
_cell.length_a   1.000
_cell.length_b   1.000
_cell.length_c   1.000
_cell.angle_alpha   90.00
_cell.angle_beta   90.00
_cell.angle_gamma   90.00
#
_symmetry.space_group_name_H-M   'P 1'
#
loop_
_entity.id
_entity.type
_entity.pdbx_description
1 polymer ?
#
loop_
_entity_poly.entity_id
_entity_poly.type
_entity_poly.pdbx_seq_one_letter_code
_entity_poly.pdbx_strand_id
1 'polypeptide(L)' 'MMDSLYAQLRALPVAAALVLPLAVTAQGAEHGIALVVDHYPERRYAIGEHLSRPRPGEAVRYLRIQRLPDEQRS' A
#
# COMPACT_ATOMS: atom_id res chain seq x y z
N MET A 1 -3.16 -7.69 -13.56
CA MET A 1 -2.23 -7.26 -12.48
C MET A 1 -2.94 -6.40 -11.44
N MET A 2 -3.83 -5.48 -11.85
CA MET A 2 -4.66 -4.67 -10.93
C MET A 2 -5.56 -5.50 -9.99
N ASP A 3 -6.17 -6.59 -10.47
CA ASP A 3 -7.01 -7.45 -9.63
C ASP A 3 -6.26 -8.05 -8.42
N SER A 4 -4.95 -8.28 -8.58
CA SER A 4 -4.09 -8.80 -7.51
C SER A 4 -3.79 -7.74 -6.46
N LEU A 5 -3.54 -6.48 -6.86
CA LEU A 5 -3.26 -5.40 -5.91
C LEU A 5 -4.51 -5.02 -5.12
N TYR A 6 -5.66 -4.92 -5.78
CA TYR A 6 -6.96 -4.69 -5.13
C TYR A 6 -7.25 -5.75 -4.06
N ALA A 7 -7.10 -7.04 -4.41
CA ALA A 7 -7.33 -8.14 -3.47
C ALA A 7 -6.38 -8.08 -2.26
N GLN A 8 -5.10 -7.75 -2.48
CA GLN A 8 -4.10 -7.61 -1.41
C GLN A 8 -4.43 -6.42 -0.49
N LEU A 9 -4.79 -5.27 -1.04
CA LEU A 9 -5.17 -4.09 -0.26
C LEU A 9 -6.46 -4.32 0.53
N ARG A 10 -7.43 -5.02 -0.04
CA ARG A 10 -8.67 -5.43 0.64
C ARG A 10 -8.40 -6.40 1.79
N ALA A 11 -7.45 -7.30 1.65
CA ALA A 11 -7.08 -8.26 2.69
C ALA A 11 -6.07 -7.72 3.71
N LEU A 12 -5.53 -6.51 3.50
CA LEU A 12 -4.46 -5.95 4.33
C LEU A 12 -4.96 -5.65 5.76
N PRO A 13 -4.38 -6.28 6.80
CA PRO A 13 -4.77 -6.02 8.18
C PRO A 13 -4.48 -4.59 8.63
N VAL A 14 -5.23 -4.09 9.62
CA VAL A 14 -4.99 -2.78 10.22
C VAL A 14 -3.56 -2.69 10.77
N ALA A 15 -2.91 -1.54 10.55
CA ALA A 15 -1.52 -1.26 10.89
C ALA A 15 -0.46 -2.07 10.13
N ALA A 16 -0.84 -3.01 9.26
CA ALA A 16 0.09 -3.73 8.40
C ALA A 16 0.49 -2.88 7.17
N ALA A 17 1.61 -3.24 6.54
CA ALA A 17 2.07 -2.61 5.31
C ALA A 17 2.37 -3.64 4.22
N LEU A 18 1.95 -3.32 3.01
CA LEU A 18 2.33 -4.02 1.80
C LEU A 18 3.53 -3.30 1.17
N VAL A 19 4.59 -4.05 0.87
CA VAL A 19 5.81 -3.53 0.24
C VAL A 19 5.89 -4.07 -1.18
N LEU A 20 5.92 -3.16 -2.15
CA LEU A 20 5.86 -3.48 -3.58
C LEU A 20 7.16 -3.04 -4.28
N PRO A 21 7.68 -3.82 -5.25
CA PRO A 21 8.77 -3.38 -6.09
C PRO A 21 8.41 -2.10 -6.84
N LEU A 22 9.38 -1.21 -7.09
CA LEU A 22 9.19 0.04 -7.84
C LEU A 22 8.63 -0.12 -9.27
N ALA A 23 8.64 -1.35 -9.81
CA ALA A 23 7.93 -1.66 -11.05
C ALA A 23 6.42 -1.36 -10.95
N VAL A 24 5.87 -1.35 -9.73
CA VAL A 24 4.56 -0.75 -9.43
C VAL A 24 4.75 0.76 -9.27
N THR A 25 4.23 1.52 -10.23
CA THR A 25 4.27 2.99 -10.17
C THR A 25 3.41 3.51 -9.04
N ALA A 26 3.76 4.68 -8.48
CA ALA A 26 2.94 5.35 -7.48
C ALA A 26 1.49 5.54 -7.95
N GLN A 27 1.30 5.90 -9.22
CA GLN A 27 -0.01 6.03 -9.86
C GLN A 27 -0.83 4.72 -9.84
N GLY A 28 -0.18 3.57 -10.06
CA GLY A 28 -0.86 2.28 -9.98
C GLY A 28 -1.32 1.93 -8.57
N ALA A 29 -0.51 2.29 -7.57
CA ALA A 29 -0.88 2.12 -6.17
C ALA A 29 -2.00 3.06 -5.72
N GLU A 30 -1.95 4.33 -6.12
CA GLU A 30 -3.02 5.30 -5.89
C GLU A 30 -4.35 4.81 -6.48
N HIS A 31 -4.32 4.32 -7.72
CA HIS A 31 -5.51 3.77 -8.35
C HIS A 31 -6.04 2.53 -7.60
N GLY A 32 -5.17 1.61 -7.20
CA GLY A 32 -5.56 0.44 -6.41
C GLY A 32 -6.16 0.82 -5.05
N ILE A 33 -5.63 1.84 -4.38
CA ILE A 33 -6.19 2.36 -3.13
C ILE A 33 -7.55 3.02 -3.38
N ALA A 34 -7.68 3.86 -4.40
CA ALA A 34 -8.93 4.53 -4.74
C ALA A 34 -10.07 3.51 -4.94
N LEU A 35 -9.82 2.44 -5.70
CA LEU A 35 -10.79 1.37 -5.90
C LEU A 35 -11.22 0.70 -4.58
N VAL A 36 -10.30 0.48 -3.64
CA VAL A 36 -10.66 -0.10 -2.34
C VAL A 36 -11.44 0.87 -1.49
N VAL A 37 -11.08 2.16 -1.49
CA VAL A 37 -11.79 3.21 -0.73
C VAL A 37 -13.19 3.42 -1.31
N ASP A 38 -13.37 3.35 -2.63
CA ASP A 38 -14.68 3.45 -3.27
C ASP A 38 -15.64 2.33 -2.80
N HIS A 39 -15.12 1.11 -2.59
CA HIS A 39 -15.92 -0.01 -2.09
C HIS A 39 -16.03 -0.08 -0.56
N TYR A 40 -15.09 0.51 0.16
CA TYR A 40 -15.00 0.47 1.62
C TYR A 40 -14.52 1.84 2.14
N PRO A 41 -15.40 2.84 2.25
CA PRO A 41 -15.01 4.23 2.48
C PRO A 41 -14.43 4.52 3.87
N GLU A 42 -14.67 3.65 4.86
CA GLU A 42 -14.07 3.74 6.20
C GLU A 42 -12.56 3.48 6.19
N ARG A 43 -12.08 2.86 5.11
CA ARG A 43 -10.74 2.34 4.98
C ARG A 43 -9.75 3.45 4.65
N ARG A 44 -8.71 3.56 5.47
CA ARG A 44 -7.61 4.50 5.25
C ARG A 44 -6.28 3.82 4.89
N TYR A 45 -5.53 4.43 3.99
CA TYR A 45 -4.21 3.96 3.56
C TYR A 45 -3.22 5.12 3.47
N ALA A 46 -1.95 4.85 3.76
CA ALA A 46 -0.84 5.78 3.56
C ALA A 46 0.14 5.19 2.54
N ILE A 47 0.57 6.00 1.57
CA ILE A 47 1.65 5.65 0.64
C ILE A 47 2.94 6.30 1.14
N GLY A 48 4.02 5.54 1.10
CA GLY A 48 5.36 6.04 1.35
C GLY A 48 6.41 5.17 0.67
N GLU A 49 7.66 5.37 1.05
CA GLU A 49 8.77 4.58 0.55
C GLU A 49 9.32 3.66 1.63
N HIS A 50 9.80 2.49 1.21
CA HIS A 50 10.59 1.60 2.05
C HIS A 50 11.96 1.38 1.43
N LEU A 51 13.01 1.61 2.22
CA LEU A 51 14.39 1.36 1.84
C LEU A 51 14.84 0.05 2.49
N SER A 52 15.16 -0.94 1.66
CA SER A 52 15.85 -2.14 2.11
C SER A 52 17.32 -2.05 1.74
N ARG A 53 18.20 -2.50 2.65
CA ARG A 53 19.63 -2.61 2.41
C ARG A 53 20.04 -4.07 2.57
N PRO A 54 19.86 -4.90 1.53
CA PRO A 54 20.17 -6.32 1.61
C PRO A 54 21.67 -6.57 1.81
N ARG A 55 22.52 -5.64 1.35
CA ARG A 55 23.98 -5.69 1.47
C ARG A 55 24.56 -4.32 1.81
N PRO A 56 25.76 -4.25 2.42
CA PRO A 56 26.49 -2.99 2.61
C PRO A 56 26.72 -2.30 1.26
N GLY A 57 26.34 -1.04 1.14
CA GLY A 57 26.48 -0.25 -0.09
C GLY A 57 25.34 -0.42 -1.11
N GLU A 58 24.40 -1.33 -0.87
CA GLU A 58 23.23 -1.55 -1.73
C GLU A 58 21.97 -1.00 -1.04
N ALA A 59 21.20 -0.15 -1.75
CA ALA A 59 19.92 0.36 -1.29
C ALA A 59 18.86 0.12 -2.36
N VAL A 60 17.86 -0.68 -2.03
CA VAL A 60 16.72 -0.97 -2.90
C VAL A 60 15.50 -0.23 -2.36
N ARG A 61 14.89 0.58 -3.21
CA ARG A 61 13.67 1.35 -2.90
C ARG A 61 12.45 0.52 -3.28
N TYR A 62 11.45 0.56 -2.42
CA TYR A 62 10.15 -0.07 -2.60
C TYR A 62 9.07 0.94 -2.30
N LEU A 63 7.91 0.75 -2.92
CA LEU A 63 6.71 1.45 -2.51
C LEU A 63 6.12 0.75 -1.29
N ARG A 64 5.70 1.51 -0.29
CA ARG A 64 5.07 1.01 0.93
C ARG A 64 3.66 1.55 1.03
N ILE A 65 2.67 0.66 1.07
CA ILE A 65 1.27 1.02 1.32
C ILE A 65 0.90 0.49 2.70
N GLN A 66 0.62 1.38 3.64
CA GLN A 66 0.22 1.02 4.99
C GLN A 66 -1.29 1.17 5.17
N ARG A 67 -1.90 0.17 5.80
CA ARG A 67 -3.27 0.24 6.28
C ARG A 67 -3.32 1.04 7.57
N LEU A 68 -4.06 2.14 7.59
CA LEU A 68 -4.27 2.94 8.79
C LEU A 68 -5.51 2.44 9.55
N PRO A 69 -5.65 2.77 10.85
CA PRO A 69 -6.90 2.58 11.55
C PRO A 69 -8.06 3.23 10.80
N ASP A 70 -9.20 2.55 10.80
CA ASP A 70 -10.41 3.07 10.20
C ASP A 70 -10.84 4.35 10.91
N GLU A 71 -11.46 5.26 10.18
CA GLU A 71 -11.99 6.46 10.78
C GLU A 71 -13.18 6.07 11.67
N GLN A 72 -13.02 6.16 12.99
CA GLN A 72 -14.17 6.11 13.88
C GLN A 72 -14.92 7.42 13.71
N ARG A 73 -16.03 7.42 12.96
CA ARG A 73 -16.99 8.53 13.05
C ARG A 73 -17.46 8.60 14.50
N SER A 74 -16.95 9.58 15.25
CA SER A 74 -17.55 10.05 16.49
C SER A 74 -18.75 10.94 16.20
#